data_AF-A0ABD3VAY6-F1
#
_entry.id   AF-A0ABD3VAY6-F1
#
_cell.length_a   1.000
_cell.length_b   1.000
_cell.length_c   1.000
_cell.angle_alpha   90.00
_cell.angle_beta   90.00
_cell.angle_gamma   90.00
#
_symmetry.space_group_name_H-M   'P 1'
#
loop_
_entity.id
_entity.type
_entity.pdbx_description
1 polymer ?
#
loop_
_entity_poly.entity_id
_entity_poly.type
_entity_poly.pdbx_seq_one_letter_code
_entity_poly.pdbx_strand_id
1 'polypeptide(L)'
;MSLNDDNLSFDTIETWKADSLKVFLKKRGLSTVGTKKKLVAIIFVASEQKLPLPSQHLNSEPHKVWICAEKKSGAVRSAYCTCFAGFGQTCNHVAALLFKKDAAWKSGLTNPACTSVESNWDKPKTKFAMIQPIRVNDMKIKKPHFRKQVKIQKETLQ
;
A
#
# COMPACT_ATOMS: atom_id res chain seq x y z
N MET A 1 35.54 17.34 -19.28
CA MET A 1 35.70 16.61 -18.02
C MET A 1 34.57 15.58 -17.92
N SER A 2 34.85 14.35 -18.32
CA SER A 2 33.96 13.19 -18.23
C SER A 2 33.91 12.74 -16.78
N LEU A 3 32.81 13.07 -16.09
CA LEU A 3 32.58 12.55 -14.73
C LEU A 3 32.13 11.10 -14.88
N ASN A 4 33.05 10.16 -14.60
CA ASN A 4 32.74 8.74 -14.53
C ASN A 4 31.77 8.53 -13.36
N ASP A 5 30.59 8.01 -13.67
CA ASP A 5 29.47 7.83 -12.74
C ASP A 5 29.69 6.67 -11.75
N ASP A 6 30.84 6.02 -11.77
CA ASP A 6 31.00 4.66 -11.26
C ASP A 6 31.45 4.54 -9.79
N ASN A 7 31.75 5.65 -9.09
CA ASN A 7 32.09 5.61 -7.66
C ASN A 7 31.94 6.99 -6.97
N LEU A 8 30.70 7.51 -6.92
CA LEU A 8 30.41 8.75 -6.22
C LEU A 8 30.00 8.46 -4.77
N SER A 9 30.93 8.66 -3.81
CA SER A 9 30.66 8.46 -2.37
C SER A 9 29.77 9.57 -1.80
N PHE A 10 28.92 9.22 -0.82
CA PHE A 10 28.01 10.15 -0.14
C PHE A 10 28.73 11.40 0.39
N ASP A 11 29.88 11.20 1.03
CA ASP A 11 30.66 12.29 1.63
C ASP A 11 31.15 13.28 0.57
N THR A 12 31.48 12.79 -0.62
CA THR A 12 31.91 13.63 -1.73
C THR A 12 30.75 14.49 -2.23
N ILE A 13 29.53 13.93 -2.30
CA ILE A 13 28.33 14.64 -2.76
C ILE A 13 27.91 15.72 -1.75
N GLU A 14 28.06 15.46 -0.45
CA GLU A 14 27.67 16.42 0.59
C GLU A 14 28.52 17.69 0.56
N THR A 15 29.79 17.59 0.16
CA THR A 15 30.68 18.77 0.03
C THR A 15 30.28 19.72 -1.10
N TRP A 16 29.47 19.29 -2.07
CA TRP A 16 29.15 20.11 -3.23
C TRP A 16 28.26 21.31 -2.89
N LYS A 17 28.43 22.39 -3.65
CA LYS A 17 27.54 23.57 -3.60
C LYS A 17 26.18 23.21 -4.19
N ALA A 18 25.13 23.88 -3.69
CA ALA A 18 23.74 23.63 -4.12
C ALA A 18 23.55 23.79 -5.64
N ASP A 19 24.27 24.73 -6.26
CA ASP A 19 24.19 24.95 -7.71
C ASP A 19 24.82 23.81 -8.50
N SER A 20 25.96 23.26 -8.04
CA SER A 20 26.60 22.09 -8.63
C SER A 20 25.70 20.86 -8.56
N LEU A 21 25.02 20.65 -7.42
CA LEU A 21 24.03 19.57 -7.25
C LEU A 21 22.88 19.70 -8.25
N LYS A 22 22.35 20.92 -8.43
CA LYS A 22 21.26 21.19 -9.39
C LYS A 22 21.71 20.97 -10.83
N VAL A 23 22.92 21.39 -11.21
CA VAL A 23 23.48 21.17 -12.55
C VAL A 23 23.62 19.68 -12.83
N PHE A 24 24.13 18.91 -11.86
CA PHE A 24 24.27 17.46 -11.98
C PHE A 24 22.91 16.76 -12.17
N LEU A 25 21.91 17.12 -11.35
CA LEU A 25 20.56 16.58 -11.45
C LEU A 25 19.86 16.98 -12.76
N LYS A 26 20.03 18.23 -13.22
CA LYS A 26 19.46 18.71 -14.48
C LYS A 26 20.02 17.97 -15.69
N LYS A 27 21.32 17.65 -15.70
CA LYS A 27 21.96 16.86 -16.77
C LYS A 27 21.36 15.46 -16.89
N ARG A 28 20.95 14.87 -15.76
CA ARG A 28 20.32 13.54 -15.70
C ARG A 28 18.77 13.59 -15.77
N GLY A 29 18.17 14.77 -15.93
CA GLY A 29 16.71 14.93 -15.99
C GLY A 29 15.99 14.66 -14.66
N LEU A 30 16.68 14.71 -13.52
CA LEU A 30 16.09 14.54 -12.19
C LEU A 30 15.60 15.86 -11.60
N SER A 31 14.69 15.75 -10.62
CA SER A 31 14.13 16.91 -9.92
C SER A 31 15.21 17.73 -9.21
N THR A 32 15.29 19.02 -9.53
CA THR A 32 16.20 19.99 -8.89
C THR A 32 15.54 20.76 -7.74
N VAL A 33 14.34 20.33 -7.32
CA VAL A 33 13.50 21.07 -6.37
C VAL A 33 13.63 20.47 -4.96
N GLY A 34 14.21 21.26 -4.05
CA GLY A 34 14.27 20.91 -2.64
C GLY A 34 15.44 21.52 -1.87
N THR A 35 15.56 21.09 -0.61
CA THR A 35 16.68 21.39 0.27
C THR A 35 17.95 20.65 -0.19
N LYS A 36 19.13 21.16 0.19
CA LYS A 36 20.43 20.54 -0.16
C LYS A 36 20.46 19.04 0.17
N LYS A 37 19.99 18.66 1.37
CA LYS A 37 19.91 17.25 1.82
C LYS A 37 19.06 16.39 0.88
N LYS A 38 17.92 16.90 0.41
CA LYS A 38 17.08 16.19 -0.56
C LYS A 38 17.81 15.98 -1.89
N LEU A 39 18.54 16.99 -2.38
CA LEU A 39 19.31 16.88 -3.62
C LEU A 39 20.45 15.85 -3.48
N VAL A 40 21.18 15.86 -2.37
CA VAL A 40 22.25 14.89 -2.07
C VAL A 40 21.69 13.47 -2.06
N ALA A 41 20.57 13.24 -1.36
CA ALA A 41 19.92 11.92 -1.30
C ALA A 41 19.47 11.44 -2.69
N ILE A 42 18.90 12.31 -3.52
CA ILE A 42 18.50 11.95 -4.90
C ILE A 42 19.71 11.55 -5.74
N ILE A 43 20.82 12.29 -5.65
CA ILE A 43 22.05 11.97 -6.40
C ILE A 43 22.62 10.63 -5.95
N PHE A 44 22.73 10.41 -4.64
CA PHE A 44 23.26 9.18 -4.07
C PHE A 44 22.44 7.95 -4.48
N VAL A 45 21.10 8.05 -4.39
CA VAL A 45 20.21 6.99 -4.86
C VAL A 45 20.37 6.77 -6.37
N ALA A 46 20.48 7.84 -7.16
CA ALA A 46 20.66 7.73 -8.61
C ALA A 46 22.07 7.26 -9.03
N SER A 47 23.08 7.33 -8.16
CA SER A 47 24.43 6.80 -8.42
C SER A 47 24.54 5.34 -8.01
N GLU A 48 23.96 4.94 -6.88
CA GLU A 48 23.99 3.55 -6.41
C GLU A 48 23.03 2.65 -7.19
N GLN A 49 21.82 3.15 -7.40
CA GLN A 49 20.77 2.43 -8.09
C GLN A 49 20.69 3.04 -9.49
N LYS A 50 20.96 2.27 -10.55
CA LYS A 50 20.71 2.68 -11.95
C LYS A 50 19.20 2.80 -12.21
N LEU A 51 18.49 3.63 -11.45
CA LEU A 51 17.04 3.66 -11.44
C LEU A 51 16.53 4.42 -12.65
N PRO A 52 15.61 3.82 -13.41
CA PRO A 52 14.86 4.56 -14.40
C PRO A 52 14.04 5.63 -13.68
N LEU A 53 14.01 6.83 -14.26
CA LEU A 53 13.11 7.90 -13.85
C LEU A 53 11.68 7.32 -13.75
N PRO A 54 10.92 7.65 -12.69
CA PRO A 54 9.54 7.20 -12.61
C PRO A 54 8.80 7.68 -13.87
N SER A 55 8.03 6.78 -14.47
CA SER A 55 7.26 7.08 -15.70
C SER A 55 6.24 8.22 -15.51
N GLN A 56 6.07 8.68 -14.28
CA GLN A 56 5.24 9.79 -13.89
C GLN A 56 6.04 10.79 -13.05
N HIS A 57 5.84 12.09 -13.31
CA HIS A 57 6.42 13.14 -12.49
C HIS A 57 5.82 13.16 -11.08
N LEU A 58 6.65 13.28 -10.04
CA LEU A 58 6.23 13.13 -8.64
C LEU A 58 5.16 14.15 -8.18
N ASN A 59 5.17 15.35 -8.76
CA ASN A 59 4.20 16.40 -8.46
C ASN A 59 3.00 16.42 -9.44
N SER A 60 2.95 15.50 -10.41
CA SER A 60 1.80 15.40 -11.31
C SER A 60 0.67 14.58 -10.67
N GLU A 61 -0.58 14.83 -11.07
CA GLU A 61 -1.73 14.06 -10.59
C GLU A 61 -1.57 12.57 -10.95
N PRO A 62 -1.59 11.64 -9.96
CA PRO A 62 -1.41 10.20 -10.19
C PRO A 62 -2.29 9.65 -11.31
N HIS A 63 -1.71 8.86 -12.22
CA HIS A 63 -2.50 8.22 -13.26
C HIS A 63 -3.50 7.22 -12.66
N LYS A 64 -4.72 7.22 -13.17
CA LYS A 64 -5.76 6.27 -12.78
C LYS A 64 -5.52 4.97 -13.54
N VAL A 65 -5.21 3.91 -12.81
CA VAL A 65 -4.90 2.58 -13.36
C VAL A 65 -5.86 1.54 -12.80
N TRP A 66 -6.36 0.66 -13.67
CA TRP A 66 -7.21 -0.46 -13.28
C TRP A 66 -6.85 -1.71 -14.08
N ILE A 67 -7.17 -2.87 -13.49
CA ILE A 67 -6.92 -4.19 -14.07
C ILE A 67 -8.17 -5.04 -13.83
N CYS A 68 -8.60 -5.76 -14.86
CA CYS A 68 -9.60 -6.80 -14.78
C CYS A 68 -8.90 -8.16 -14.79
N ALA A 69 -8.99 -8.89 -13.67
CA ALA A 69 -8.42 -10.23 -13.52
C ALA A 69 -9.52 -11.25 -13.20
N GLU A 70 -9.36 -12.45 -13.73
CA GLU A 70 -10.26 -13.57 -13.47
C GLU A 70 -10.08 -14.07 -12.04
N LYS A 71 -11.18 -14.19 -11.28
CA LYS A 71 -11.13 -14.55 -9.86
C LYS A 71 -10.54 -15.94 -9.60
N LYS A 72 -10.81 -16.92 -10.47
CA LYS A 72 -10.39 -18.32 -10.27
C LYS A 72 -8.96 -18.57 -10.74
N SER A 73 -8.64 -18.14 -11.96
CA SER A 73 -7.33 -18.38 -12.58
C SER A 73 -6.29 -17.32 -12.25
N GLY A 74 -6.70 -16.10 -11.86
CA GLY A 74 -5.80 -14.95 -11.74
C GLY A 74 -5.36 -14.36 -13.08
N ALA A 75 -5.82 -14.90 -14.21
CA ALA A 75 -5.49 -14.41 -15.55
C ALA A 75 -6.01 -12.99 -15.77
N VAL A 76 -5.14 -12.09 -16.25
CA VAL A 76 -5.50 -10.72 -16.58
C VAL A 76 -6.24 -10.71 -17.93
N ARG A 77 -7.47 -10.20 -17.95
CA ARG A 77 -8.30 -10.09 -19.17
C ARG A 77 -8.12 -8.76 -19.86
N SER A 78 -8.01 -7.69 -19.09
CA SER A 78 -7.78 -6.35 -19.60
C SER A 78 -7.16 -5.46 -18.52
N ALA A 79 -6.45 -4.43 -18.96
CA ALA A 79 -5.92 -3.39 -18.09
C ALA A 79 -5.94 -2.06 -18.81
N TYR A 80 -5.99 -0.97 -18.05
CA TYR A 80 -5.94 0.37 -18.61
C TYR A 80 -5.31 1.34 -17.62
N CYS A 81 -4.65 2.35 -18.17
CA CYS A 81 -4.08 3.47 -17.44
C CYS A 81 -4.37 4.76 -18.20
N THR A 82 -4.54 5.88 -17.50
CA THR A 82 -4.70 7.19 -18.13
C THR A 82 -3.42 7.77 -18.73
N CYS A 83 -2.29 7.07 -18.65
CA CYS A 83 -1.03 7.52 -19.27
C CYS A 83 -1.07 7.37 -20.80
N PHE A 84 -0.18 8.04 -21.52
CA PHE A 84 -0.11 7.99 -22.99
C PHE A 84 0.03 6.57 -23.55
N ALA A 85 0.82 5.71 -22.89
CA ALA A 85 0.99 4.30 -23.23
C ALA A 85 -0.18 3.39 -22.76
N GLY A 86 -1.17 3.95 -22.07
CA GLY A 86 -2.25 3.22 -21.44
C GLY A 86 -3.24 2.58 -22.42
N PHE A 87 -3.34 3.12 -23.64
CA PHE A 87 -4.12 2.50 -24.73
C PHE A 87 -3.60 1.12 -25.11
N GLY A 88 -2.30 0.87 -24.96
CA GLY A 88 -1.68 -0.43 -25.22
C GLY A 88 -1.88 -1.45 -24.10
N GLN A 89 -2.54 -1.09 -22.99
CA GLN A 89 -2.77 -1.92 -21.79
C GLN A 89 -1.49 -2.38 -21.05
N THR A 90 -0.30 -2.16 -21.61
CA THR A 90 0.99 -2.71 -21.16
C THR A 90 1.98 -1.65 -20.68
N CYS A 91 1.49 -0.53 -20.13
CA CYS A 91 2.36 0.51 -19.60
C CYS A 91 3.03 0.10 -18.27
N ASN A 92 4.15 0.75 -17.93
CA ASN A 92 4.87 0.52 -16.66
C ASN A 92 4.00 0.71 -15.41
N HIS A 93 2.95 1.55 -15.49
CA HIS A 93 2.00 1.73 -14.39
C HIS A 93 1.12 0.49 -14.15
N VAL A 94 0.69 -0.18 -15.22
CA VAL A 94 -0.06 -1.45 -15.13
C VAL A 94 0.84 -2.53 -14.55
N ALA A 95 2.09 -2.63 -15.03
CA ALA A 95 3.06 -3.57 -14.49
C ALA A 95 3.31 -3.34 -12.99
N ALA A 96 3.51 -2.08 -12.58
CA ALA A 96 3.68 -1.72 -11.16
C ALA A 96 2.48 -2.12 -10.30
N LEU A 97 1.25 -1.96 -10.80
CA LEU A 97 0.04 -2.38 -10.08
C LEU A 97 -0.03 -3.91 -9.93
N LEU A 98 0.34 -4.67 -10.96
CA LEU A 98 0.42 -6.13 -10.91
C LEU A 98 1.46 -6.60 -9.88
N PHE A 99 2.67 -6.03 -9.89
CA PHE A 99 3.69 -6.36 -8.90
C PHE A 99 3.27 -6.00 -7.48
N LYS A 100 2.58 -4.86 -7.29
CA LYS A 100 2.03 -4.49 -5.99
C LYS A 100 0.98 -5.51 -5.49
N LYS A 101 0.13 -6.02 -6.39
CA LYS A 101 -0.85 -7.05 -6.07
C LYS A 101 -0.19 -8.38 -5.71
N ASP A 102 0.79 -8.82 -6.49
CA ASP A 102 1.57 -10.02 -6.21
C ASP A 102 2.32 -9.92 -4.86
N ALA A 103 2.95 -8.78 -4.60
CA ALA A 103 3.61 -8.51 -3.32
C ALA A 103 2.61 -8.54 -2.15
N ALA A 104 1.41 -7.96 -2.29
CA ALA A 104 0.37 -8.00 -1.27
C ALA A 104 -0.13 -9.43 -0.98
N TRP A 105 -0.20 -10.27 -2.01
CA TRP A 105 -0.55 -11.68 -1.86
C TRP A 105 0.56 -12.45 -1.13
N LYS A 106 1.81 -12.32 -1.59
CA LYS A 106 2.98 -12.99 -1.01
C LYS A 106 3.24 -12.59 0.43
N SER A 107 2.98 -11.33 0.78
CA SER A 107 3.11 -10.81 2.14
C SER A 107 1.94 -11.17 3.06
N GLY A 108 0.90 -11.84 2.56
CA GLY A 108 -0.26 -12.23 3.36
C GLY A 108 -1.17 -11.07 3.78
N LEU A 109 -0.97 -9.87 3.24
CA LEU A 109 -1.82 -8.70 3.53
C LEU A 109 -3.28 -8.91 3.12
N THR A 110 -3.54 -9.79 2.15
CA THR A 110 -4.90 -10.11 1.68
C THR A 110 -5.67 -11.03 2.62
N ASN A 111 -4.97 -11.83 3.44
CA ASN A 111 -5.56 -12.72 4.44
C ASN A 111 -4.75 -12.53 5.74
N PRO A 112 -4.94 -11.40 6.45
CA PRO A 112 -4.18 -11.13 7.66
C PRO A 112 -4.37 -12.28 8.66
N ALA A 113 -3.29 -12.66 9.34
CA ALA A 113 -3.36 -13.67 10.40
C ALA A 113 -4.39 -13.24 11.47
N CYS A 114 -4.98 -14.20 12.18
CA CYS A 114 -5.92 -13.90 13.26
C CYS A 114 -5.35 -13.00 14.37
N THR A 115 -4.02 -12.88 14.45
CA THR A 115 -3.28 -11.98 15.33
C THR A 115 -3.11 -10.55 14.78
N SER A 116 -3.25 -10.36 13.46
CA SER A 116 -3.19 -9.06 12.79
C SER A 116 -4.57 -8.41 12.61
N VAL A 117 -5.64 -9.16 12.91
CA VAL A 117 -7.02 -8.66 12.96
C VAL A 117 -7.37 -8.34 14.40
N GLU A 118 -8.12 -7.26 14.63
CA GLU A 118 -8.65 -6.94 15.96
C GLU A 118 -9.43 -8.12 16.55
N SER A 119 -9.22 -8.38 17.84
CA SER A 119 -9.89 -9.49 18.53
C SER A 119 -11.41 -9.31 18.49
N ASN A 120 -12.12 -10.25 17.87
CA ASN A 120 -13.58 -10.22 17.74
C ASN A 120 -14.32 -10.73 18.98
N TRP A 121 -13.61 -11.28 19.97
CA TRP A 121 -14.22 -11.82 21.19
C TRP A 121 -14.80 -10.73 22.10
N ASP A 122 -14.21 -9.53 22.09
CA ASP A 122 -14.52 -8.46 23.05
C ASP A 122 -15.28 -7.28 22.42
N LYS A 123 -16.13 -7.52 21.42
CA LYS A 123 -16.98 -6.46 20.86
C LYS A 123 -18.32 -6.42 21.62
N PRO A 124 -18.51 -5.49 22.60
CA PRO A 124 -19.83 -5.28 23.16
C PRO A 124 -20.78 -4.89 22.02
N LYS A 125 -21.94 -5.55 21.93
CA LYS A 125 -22.95 -5.21 20.93
C LYS A 125 -23.29 -3.72 21.10
N THR A 126 -23.39 -2.98 20.01
CA THR A 126 -23.52 -1.50 19.96
C THR A 126 -24.58 -0.89 20.88
N LYS A 127 -25.58 -1.66 21.34
CA LYS A 127 -26.55 -1.25 22.38
C LYS A 127 -25.95 -1.09 23.80
N PHE A 128 -24.72 -1.55 24.02
CA PHE A 128 -24.01 -1.53 25.30
C PHE A 128 -22.85 -0.53 25.33
N ALA A 129 -22.65 0.29 24.29
CA ALA A 129 -21.60 1.31 24.24
C ALA A 129 -21.81 2.44 25.27
N MET A 130 -22.99 2.53 25.89
CA MET A 130 -23.35 3.46 26.96
C MET A 130 -23.64 2.73 28.29
N ILE A 131 -22.81 1.75 28.67
CA ILE A 131 -22.84 1.25 30.05
C ILE A 131 -21.99 2.20 30.89
N GLN A 132 -22.63 2.97 31.76
CA GLN A 132 -21.93 3.75 32.79
C GLN A 132 -21.29 2.79 33.80
N PRO A 133 -20.09 3.08 34.32
CA PRO A 133 -19.46 2.26 35.33
C PRO A 133 -20.34 2.19 36.58
N ILE A 134 -20.68 0.99 37.02
CA ILE A 134 -21.47 0.71 38.23
C ILE A 134 -20.54 0.04 39.25
N ARG A 135 -20.70 0.36 40.54
CA ARG A 135 -19.95 -0.33 41.61
C ARG A 135 -20.29 -1.82 41.59
N VAL A 136 -19.30 -2.68 41.86
CA VAL A 136 -19.48 -4.14 41.83
C VAL A 136 -20.65 -4.59 42.71
N ASN A 137 -20.85 -3.94 43.87
CA ASN A 137 -21.94 -4.25 44.80
C ASN A 137 -23.35 -3.99 44.21
N ASP A 138 -23.46 -3.09 43.24
CA ASP A 138 -24.73 -2.70 42.60
C ASP A 138 -24.94 -3.42 41.25
N MET A 139 -24.02 -4.30 40.86
CA MET A 139 -24.07 -5.03 39.60
C MET A 139 -25.08 -6.19 39.68
N LYS A 140 -26.20 -6.07 38.95
CA LYS A 140 -27.19 -7.16 38.82
C LYS A 140 -26.69 -8.22 37.83
N ILE A 141 -25.93 -9.20 38.32
CA ILE A 141 -25.47 -10.34 37.52
C ILE A 141 -26.69 -11.20 37.14
N LYS A 142 -27.06 -11.18 35.84
CA LYS A 142 -28.10 -12.04 35.29
C LYS A 142 -27.48 -13.30 34.69
N LYS A 143 -28.08 -14.46 34.92
CA LYS A 143 -27.66 -15.71 34.26
C LYS A 143 -27.80 -15.56 32.74
N PRO A 144 -26.82 -16.02 31.94
CA PRO A 144 -26.97 -16.04 30.49
C PRO A 144 -28.13 -16.97 30.12
N HIS A 145 -28.94 -16.56 29.14
CA HIS A 145 -30.08 -17.36 28.70
C HIS A 145 -29.57 -18.57 27.90
N PHE A 146 -29.51 -19.75 28.55
CA PHE A 146 -29.11 -20.99 27.90
C PHE A 146 -30.32 -21.60 27.17
N ARG A 147 -30.30 -21.53 25.83
CA ARG A 147 -31.09 -22.25 24.79
C ARG A 147 -32.49 -22.81 25.16
N LYS A 148 -33.57 -22.31 24.54
CA LYS A 148 -34.86 -23.03 24.43
C LYS A 148 -34.72 -24.19 23.43
N GLN A 149 -35.18 -25.39 23.80
CA GLN A 149 -35.24 -26.54 22.89
C GLN A 149 -36.19 -26.25 21.71
N VAL A 150 -35.75 -26.51 20.48
CA VAL A 150 -36.58 -26.42 19.28
C VAL A 150 -37.45 -27.66 19.22
N LYS A 151 -38.78 -27.51 19.25
CA LYS A 151 -39.71 -28.62 18.97
C LYS A 151 -39.69 -28.91 17.48
N ILE A 152 -39.15 -30.06 17.10
CA ILE A 152 -39.23 -30.59 15.73
C ILE A 152 -40.69 -31.02 15.51
N GLN A 153 -41.39 -30.38 14.58
CA GLN A 153 -42.70 -30.86 14.12
C GLN A 153 -42.45 -32.05 13.17
N LYS A 154 -43.03 -33.21 13.49
CA LYS A 154 -43.00 -34.37 12.60
C LYS A 154 -44.06 -34.16 11.52
N GLU A 155 -43.63 -33.91 10.28
CA GLU A 155 -44.50 -33.95 9.12
C GLU A 155 -45.02 -35.38 8.93
N THR A 156 -46.34 -35.51 8.85
CA THR A 156 -47.05 -36.76 8.59
C THR A 156 -47.18 -36.89 7.07
N LEU A 157 -46.53 -37.90 6.49
CA LEU A 157 -46.76 -38.34 5.12
C LEU A 157 -48.11 -39.07 5.06
N GLN A 158 -49.04 -38.57 4.24
CA GLN A 158 -50.16 -39.32 3.68
C GLN A 158 -49.97 -39.39 2.17
#